data_AF-A0A2U2BCP0-F1
#
_entry.id   AF-A0A2U2BCP0-F1
#
_cell.length_a   1.000
_cell.length_b   1.000
_cell.length_c   1.000
_cell.angle_alpha   90.00
_cell.angle_beta   90.00
_cell.angle_gamma   90.00
#
_symmetry.space_group_name_H-M   'P 1'
#
loop_
_entity.id
_entity.type
_entity.pdbx_description
1 polymer ?
#
loop_
_entity_poly.entity_id
_entity_poly.type
_entity_poly.pdbx_seq_one_letter_code
_entity_poly.pdbx_strand_id
1 'polypeptide(L)'
;MNCWCNKQLIGLIIGLILPIAFGYLLFQGRYEGNLDFWNFVLTMFKLQSLGKLVSVSVLPNLLVFFLAIWTERLLAARGIVMATLLYTVVTIILYFLR
;
A
#
# COMPACT_ATOMS: atom_id res chain seq x y z
N MET A 1 -9.98 25.84 -12.48
CA MET A 1 -8.89 25.86 -11.49
C MET A 1 -7.93 24.71 -11.77
N ASN A 2 -6.73 24.99 -12.30
CA ASN A 2 -5.69 23.99 -12.55
C ASN A 2 -5.06 23.54 -11.22
N CYS A 3 -5.77 22.69 -10.48
CA CYS A 3 -5.20 22.06 -9.29
C CYS A 3 -4.32 20.91 -9.79
N TRP A 4 -3.00 21.11 -9.75
CA TRP A 4 -1.98 20.12 -10.15
C TRP A 4 -2.14 18.76 -9.45
N CYS A 5 -2.91 18.68 -8.36
CA CYS A 5 -3.24 17.47 -7.61
C CYS A 5 -4.26 16.52 -8.29
N ASN A 6 -5.00 16.94 -9.31
CA ASN A 6 -6.01 16.07 -9.97
C ASN A 6 -5.42 15.36 -11.20
N LYS A 7 -4.27 14.71 -11.04
CA LYS A 7 -3.69 13.83 -12.06
C LYS A 7 -3.80 12.39 -11.59
N GLN A 8 -4.22 11.50 -12.48
CA GLN A 8 -4.30 10.07 -12.19
C GLN A 8 -2.94 9.49 -11.76
N LEU A 9 -1.86 9.98 -12.35
CA LEU A 9 -0.49 9.62 -11.99
C LEU A 9 -0.15 9.94 -10.52
N ILE A 10 -0.62 11.07 -10.01
CA ILE A 10 -0.37 11.46 -8.61
C ILE A 10 -1.09 10.52 -7.66
N GLY A 11 -2.36 10.23 -7.93
CA GLY A 11 -3.12 9.25 -7.15
C GLY A 11 -2.47 7.86 -7.17
N LEU A 12 -1.92 7.46 -8.31
CA LEU A 12 -1.22 6.18 -8.47
C LEU A 12 0.09 6.14 -7.66
N ILE A 13 0.89 7.21 -7.72
CA ILE A 13 2.13 7.32 -6.92
C ILE A 13 1.80 7.29 -5.42
N ILE A 14 0.79 8.04 -4.98
CA ILE A 14 0.35 8.03 -3.58
C ILE A 14 -0.11 6.63 -3.17
N GLY A 15 -0.96 5.99 -3.98
CA GLY A 15 -1.46 4.64 -3.69
C GLY A 15 -0.38 3.56 -3.73
N LEU A 16 0.76 3.79 -4.40
CA LEU A 16 1.91 2.88 -4.38
C LEU A 16 2.81 3.10 -3.16
N ILE A 17 3.10 4.35 -2.81
CA ILE A 17 4.02 4.69 -1.73
C ILE A 17 3.37 4.50 -0.35
N LEU A 18 2.08 4.83 -0.22
CA LEU A 18 1.40 4.81 1.07
C LEU A 18 1.43 3.43 1.74
N PRO A 19 1.18 2.31 1.04
CA PRO A 19 1.28 0.98 1.65
C PRO A 19 2.70 0.59 2.07
N ILE A 20 3.72 1.03 1.32
CA ILE A 20 5.13 0.79 1.66
C ILE A 20 5.49 1.53 2.94
N ALA A 21 5.13 2.82 3.00
CA ALA A 21 5.35 3.65 4.17
C ALA A 21 4.61 3.09 5.40
N PHE A 22 3.36 2.66 5.23
CA PHE A 22 2.60 2.06 6.33
C PHE A 22 3.15 0.69 6.76
N GLY A 23 3.63 -0.13 5.82
CA GLY A 23 4.32 -1.39 6.14
C GLY A 23 5.60 -1.15 6.96
N TYR A 24 6.36 -0.10 6.64
CA TYR A 24 7.51 0.31 7.43
C TYR A 24 7.12 0.81 8.83
N LEU A 25 6.04 1.58 8.95
CA LEU A 25 5.50 2.00 10.26
C LEU A 25 5.03 0.81 11.10
N LEU A 26 4.39 -0.19 10.49
CA LEU A 26 4.00 -1.43 11.18
C LEU A 26 5.22 -2.22 11.68
N PHE A 27 6.29 -2.26 10.89
CA PHE A 27 7.55 -2.85 11.33
C PHE A 27 8.08 -2.10 12.57
N GLN A 28 8.24 -0.79 12.51
CA GLN A 28 8.75 0.00 13.65
C GLN A 28 7.85 -0.08 14.90
N GLY A 29 6.53 -0.14 14.72
CA GLY A 29 5.57 -0.11 15.84
C GLY A 29 5.23 -1.48 16.44
N ARG A 30 5.52 -2.59 15.74
CA ARG A 30 5.11 -3.93 16.18
C ARG A 30 6.22 -4.96 16.22
N TYR A 31 7.37 -4.67 15.61
CA TYR A 31 8.53 -5.54 15.65
C TYR A 31 9.57 -4.97 16.61
N GLU A 32 9.75 -5.61 17.76
CA GLU A 32 10.73 -5.22 18.79
C GLU A 32 12.08 -5.95 18.65
N GLY A 33 12.29 -6.71 17.55
CA GLY A 33 13.52 -7.45 17.35
C GLY A 33 14.64 -6.62 16.67
N ASN A 34 15.84 -7.21 16.62
CA ASN A 34 17.03 -6.59 16.01
C ASN A 34 17.21 -6.89 14.51
N LEU A 35 16.18 -7.38 13.81
CA LEU A 35 16.26 -7.58 12.37
C LEU A 35 16.06 -6.27 11.62
N ASP A 36 16.89 -6.03 10.60
CA ASP A 36 16.63 -4.98 9.61
C ASP A 36 15.32 -5.22 8.85
N PHE A 37 14.72 -4.15 8.32
CA PHE A 37 13.46 -4.21 7.56
C PHE A 37 13.49 -5.26 6.44
N TRP A 38 14.58 -5.39 5.70
CA TRP A 38 14.71 -6.40 4.65
C TRP A 38 14.71 -7.82 5.19
N ASN A 39 15.41 -8.07 6.30
CA ASN A 39 15.43 -9.37 6.95
C ASN A 39 14.06 -9.71 7.56
N PHE A 40 13.33 -8.71 8.05
CA PHE A 40 11.96 -8.86 8.49
C PHE A 40 11.03 -9.27 7.34
N VAL A 41 11.11 -8.59 6.19
CA VAL A 41 10.30 -8.93 4.99
C VAL A 41 10.61 -10.35 4.51
N LEU A 42 11.90 -10.73 4.44
CA LEU A 42 12.32 -12.10 4.10
C LEU A 42 11.79 -13.14 5.09
N THR A 43 11.79 -12.83 6.38
CA THR A 43 11.25 -13.71 7.43
C THR A 43 9.74 -13.84 7.29
N MET A 44 9.01 -12.75 7.03
CA MET A 44 7.57 -12.78 6.77
C MET A 44 7.22 -13.59 5.52
N PHE A 45 8.08 -13.56 4.50
CA PHE A 45 7.94 -14.39 3.31
C PHE A 45 8.09 -15.88 3.65
N LYS A 46 9.14 -16.25 4.38
CA LYS A 46 9.36 -17.65 4.84
C LYS A 46 8.25 -18.16 5.75
N LEU A 47 7.67 -17.29 6.59
CA LEU A 47 6.55 -17.59 7.46
C LEU A 47 5.19 -17.58 6.73
N GLN A 48 5.19 -17.37 5.42
CA GLN A 48 3.97 -17.32 4.60
C GLN A 48 2.95 -16.27 5.07
N SER A 49 3.44 -15.23 5.77
CA SER A 49 2.63 -14.16 6.36
C SER A 49 2.78 -12.83 5.60
N LEU A 50 3.68 -12.77 4.61
CA LEU A 50 3.92 -11.56 3.83
C LEU A 50 2.66 -11.05 3.12
N GLY A 51 1.83 -11.94 2.57
CA GLY A 51 0.56 -11.55 1.96
C GLY A 51 -0.41 -10.88 2.93
N LYS A 52 -0.41 -11.29 4.21
CA LYS A 52 -1.21 -10.64 5.26
C LYS A 52 -0.66 -9.25 5.57
N LEU A 53 0.67 -9.12 5.68
CA LEU A 53 1.31 -7.82 5.89
C LEU A 53 0.96 -6.84 4.76
N VAL A 54 1.13 -7.26 3.51
CA VAL A 54 0.79 -6.44 2.33
C VAL A 54 -0.69 -6.04 2.35
N SER A 55 -1.59 -6.98 2.66
CA SER A 55 -3.03 -6.68 2.73
C SER A 55 -3.37 -5.61 3.78
N VAL A 56 -2.77 -5.71 4.98
CA VAL A 56 -2.96 -4.73 6.06
C VAL A 56 -2.35 -3.38 5.65
N SER A 57 -1.19 -3.40 5.00
CA SER A 57 -0.51 -2.21 4.51
C SER A 57 -1.31 -1.42 3.48
N VAL A 58 -2.20 -2.07 2.73
CA VAL A 58 -3.02 -1.42 1.70
C VAL A 58 -4.26 -0.73 2.30
N LEU A 59 -4.68 -1.06 3.51
CA LEU A 59 -5.87 -0.46 4.14
C LEU A 59 -5.88 1.09 4.15
N PRO A 60 -4.78 1.81 4.44
CA PRO A 60 -4.74 3.26 4.36
C PRO A 60 -5.05 3.83 2.97
N ASN A 61 -4.85 3.07 1.88
CA ASN A 61 -5.25 3.54 0.54
C ASN A 61 -6.75 3.79 0.46
N LEU A 62 -7.58 3.02 1.18
CA LEU A 62 -9.03 3.25 1.22
C LEU A 62 -9.35 4.59 1.90
N LEU A 63 -8.67 4.94 2.99
CA LEU A 63 -8.84 6.24 3.64
C LEU A 63 -8.49 7.39 2.69
N VAL A 64 -7.34 7.31 2.01
CA VAL A 64 -6.93 8.36 1.07
C VAL A 64 -7.83 8.40 -0.17
N PHE A 65 -8.36 7.25 -0.60
CA PHE A 65 -9.36 7.19 -1.67
C PHE A 65 -10.66 7.92 -1.30
N PHE A 66 -11.19 7.71 -0.09
CA PHE A 66 -12.38 8.43 0.36
C PHE A 66 -12.13 9.94 0.46
N LEU A 67 -10.97 10.36 0.99
CA LEU A 67 -10.58 11.78 1.02
C LEU A 67 -10.47 12.39 -0.39
N ALA A 68 -9.95 11.63 -1.36
CA ALA A 68 -9.86 12.07 -2.76
C ALA A 68 -11.25 12.25 -3.39
N ILE A 69 -12.23 11.40 -3.06
CA ILE A 69 -13.62 11.57 -3.51
C ILE A 69 -14.25 12.81 -2.88
N TRP A 70 -14.13 12.98 -1.55
CA TRP A 70 -14.69 14.13 -0.84
C TRP A 70 -14.11 15.47 -1.30
N THR A 71 -12.87 15.49 -1.77
CA THR A 71 -12.22 16.70 -2.30
C THR A 71 -12.43 16.89 -3.80
N GLU A 72 -13.37 16.15 -4.42
CA GLU A 72 -13.68 16.15 -5.86
C GLU A 72 -12.47 15.82 -6.77
N ARG A 73 -11.45 15.14 -6.24
CA ARG A 73 -10.23 14.72 -6.97
C ARG A 73 -10.41 13.34 -7.60
N LEU A 74 -11.42 13.20 -8.47
CA LEU A 74 -11.80 11.92 -9.07
C LEU A 74 -10.70 11.25 -9.90
N LEU A 75 -9.82 12.01 -10.55
CA LEU A 75 -8.70 11.42 -11.31
C LEU A 75 -7.67 10.82 -10.37
N ALA A 76 -7.35 11.51 -9.28
CA ALA A 76 -6.47 10.97 -8.24
C ALA A 76 -7.09 9.73 -7.58
N ALA A 77 -8.39 9.77 -7.26
CA ALA A 77 -9.12 8.61 -6.72
C ALA A 77 -9.00 7.37 -7.63
N ARG A 78 -9.17 7.53 -8.96
CA ARG A 78 -8.92 6.45 -9.94
C ARG A 78 -7.48 5.93 -9.89
N GLY A 79 -6.50 6.81 -9.75
CA GLY A 79 -5.09 6.42 -9.60
C GLY A 79 -4.84 5.56 -8.36
N ILE A 80 -5.44 5.94 -7.23
CA ILE A 80 -5.33 5.19 -5.96
C ILE A 80 -5.94 3.80 -6.11
N VAL A 81 -7.13 3.69 -6.72
CA VAL A 81 -7.77 2.39 -6.96
C VAL A 81 -6.92 1.51 -7.87
N MET A 82 -6.33 2.07 -8.93
CA MET A 82 -5.40 1.32 -9.79
C MET A 82 -4.20 0.78 -9.02
N ALA A 83 -3.61 1.59 -8.13
CA ALA A 83 -2.51 1.12 -7.27
C ALA A 83 -2.97 0.01 -6.32
N THR A 84 -4.17 0.13 -5.73
CA THR A 84 -4.76 -0.92 -4.88
C THR A 84 -4.95 -2.22 -5.66
N LEU A 85 -5.43 -2.16 -6.90
CA LEU A 85 -5.57 -3.34 -7.77
C LEU A 85 -4.21 -4.00 -8.06
N LEU A 86 -3.16 -3.22 -8.29
CA LEU A 86 -1.80 -3.76 -8.44
C LEU A 86 -1.36 -4.52 -7.18
N TYR A 87 -1.62 -3.96 -5.99
CA TYR A 87 -1.35 -4.67 -4.74
C TYR A 87 -2.20 -5.92 -4.57
N THR A 88 -3.46 -5.92 -5.02
CA THR A 88 -4.29 -7.13 -5.04
C THR A 88 -3.65 -8.22 -5.90
N VAL A 89 -3.16 -7.88 -7.09
CA VAL A 89 -2.43 -8.84 -7.96
C VAL A 89 -1.18 -9.36 -7.26
N VAL A 90 -0.36 -8.49 -6.65
CA VAL A 90 0.83 -8.90 -5.88
C VAL A 90 0.45 -9.85 -4.75
N THR A 91 -0.62 -9.54 -4.02
CA THR A 91 -1.08 -10.37 -2.89
C THR A 91 -1.57 -11.74 -3.37
N ILE A 92 -2.27 -11.80 -4.52
CA ILE A 92 -2.68 -13.06 -5.14
C ILE A 92 -1.46 -13.89 -5.57
N ILE A 93 -0.46 -13.27 -6.19
CA ILE A 93 0.78 -13.95 -6.57
C ILE A 93 1.49 -14.52 -5.33
N LEU A 94 1.60 -13.72 -4.27
CA LEU A 94 2.19 -14.18 -3.00
C LEU A 94 1.39 -15.32 -2.36
N TYR A 95 0.07 -15.34 -2.53
CA TYR A 95 -0.77 -16.42 -2.05
C TYR A 95 -0.57 -17.71 -2.85
N PHE A 96 -0.33 -17.63 -4.17
CA PHE A 96 -0.03 -18.81 -5.00
C PHE A 96 1.40 -19.34 -4.81
N LEU A 97 2.35 -18.47 -4.44
CA LEU A 97 3.74 -18.86 -4.16
C LEU A 97 3.92 -19.51 -2.78
N ARG A 98 2.88 -19.49 -1.95
CA ARG A 98 2.79 -20.12 -0.64
C ARG A 98 2.63 -21.64 -0.77
#